data_AF-A0A268KC05-F1
#
_entry.id   AF-A0A268KC05-F1
#
_cell.length_a   1.000
_cell.length_b   1.000
_cell.length_c   1.000
_cell.angle_alpha   90.00
_cell.angle_beta   90.00
_cell.angle_gamma   90.00
#
_symmetry.space_group_name_H-M   'P 1'
#
loop_
_entity.id
_entity.type
_entity.pdbx_description
1 polymer ?
#
loop_
_entity_poly.entity_id
_entity_poly.type
_entity_poly.pdbx_seq_one_letter_code
_entity_poly.pdbx_strand_id
1 'polypeptide(L)'
;MKSIKPIKITSKHTDQPYEKLTSAELGKLWAVYMGNTMSKCVISYYLQHVNDKDIKEILKNALTIGNEFLKDIKTIFEKEHFPIPIGFTEDDVNLGAPRLFADEFYLHYLKYAAKAGLSLYSTAIPLMLRKDVRDFILKCNQLTTDLLVTLNDTLKEKGYLTRPPVIPIPEKVEFVQKESYFNGFLGHVRPLHGLEIAHLYDNMENNSTSKVLLIGFGQVAQTEKVREFMHRGKEITMKHIESCRQQLHKEDLPAHPLLDDLVENSTFAPFSDKLMMFHKIDMFSMKIRSYANASSLNGRHDIGAMYSKFLLDIGLYVQDGAKIFIEEGWMEQPPQAVDRDSMSSNK
;
A
#
# COMPACT_ATOMS: atom_id res chain seq x y z
N MET A 1 -6.35 -26.66 15.30
CA MET A 1 -6.18 -25.66 16.38
C MET A 1 -7.47 -25.58 17.19
N LYS A 2 -7.39 -25.52 18.53
CA LYS A 2 -8.56 -25.20 19.36
C LYS A 2 -8.85 -23.70 19.18
N SER A 3 -10.03 -23.35 18.66
CA SER A 3 -10.47 -21.95 18.56
C SER A 3 -10.60 -21.34 19.96
N ILE A 4 -10.16 -20.09 20.14
CA ILE A 4 -10.33 -19.33 21.37
C ILE A 4 -11.84 -19.10 21.54
N LYS A 5 -12.46 -19.70 22.57
CA LYS A 5 -13.89 -19.52 22.82
C LYS A 5 -14.15 -18.10 23.35
N PRO A 6 -15.16 -17.38 22.83
CA PRO A 6 -15.55 -16.08 23.39
C PRO A 6 -15.89 -16.22 24.87
N ILE A 7 -15.35 -15.33 25.69
CA ILE A 7 -15.70 -15.26 27.11
C ILE A 7 -17.04 -14.54 27.22
N LYS A 8 -18.04 -15.17 27.84
CA LYS A 8 -19.30 -14.49 28.18
C LYS A 8 -19.01 -13.50 29.31
N ILE A 9 -18.95 -12.22 28.97
CA ILE A 9 -18.85 -11.14 29.96
C ILE A 9 -20.26 -10.86 30.49
N THR A 10 -20.48 -11.07 31.78
CA THR A 10 -21.72 -10.72 32.47
C THR A 10 -21.80 -9.20 32.63
N SER A 11 -22.34 -8.50 31.63
CA SER A 11 -22.57 -7.04 31.69
C SER A 11 -23.75 -6.71 32.61
N LYS A 12 -23.58 -5.71 33.50
CA LYS A 12 -24.69 -5.09 34.27
C LYS A 12 -25.38 -3.95 33.52
N HIS A 13 -24.91 -3.59 32.32
CA HIS A 13 -25.54 -2.57 31.47
C HIS A 13 -26.43 -3.27 30.44
N THR A 14 -27.73 -3.30 30.71
CA THR A 14 -28.77 -3.97 29.89
C THR A 14 -29.36 -3.09 28.79
N ASP A 15 -28.85 -1.89 28.57
CA ASP A 15 -29.11 -1.09 27.37
C ASP A 15 -27.76 -0.51 26.94
N GLN A 16 -27.23 -0.94 25.78
CA GLN A 16 -26.07 -0.25 25.22
C GLN A 16 -26.56 1.07 24.62
N PRO A 17 -26.23 2.25 25.20
CA PRO A 17 -26.46 3.51 24.51
C PRO A 17 -25.71 3.46 23.18
N TYR A 18 -26.27 4.11 22.16
CA TYR A 18 -25.63 4.32 20.88
C TYR A 18 -24.16 4.74 21.07
N GLU A 19 -23.23 3.90 20.60
CA GLU A 19 -21.79 4.09 20.73
C GLU A 19 -21.28 4.92 19.56
N LYS A 20 -20.84 6.15 19.86
CA LYS A 20 -20.24 7.06 18.87
C LYS A 20 -18.94 6.48 18.32
N LEU A 21 -18.65 6.77 17.05
CA LEU A 21 -17.32 6.46 16.52
C LEU A 21 -16.20 7.16 17.29
N THR A 22 -15.14 6.42 17.56
CA THR A 22 -13.86 6.95 18.04
C THR A 22 -13.10 7.67 16.91
N SER A 23 -12.10 8.48 17.26
CA SER A 23 -11.22 9.11 16.26
C SER A 23 -10.47 8.08 15.41
N ALA A 24 -10.08 6.95 16.00
CA ALA A 24 -9.44 5.86 15.28
C ALA A 24 -10.39 5.24 14.24
N GLU A 25 -11.65 4.98 14.60
CA GLU A 25 -12.64 4.43 13.67
C GLU A 25 -12.97 5.42 12.54
N LEU A 26 -13.18 6.71 12.87
CA LEU A 26 -13.40 7.76 11.86
C LEU A 26 -12.24 7.83 10.86
N GLY A 27 -11.00 7.94 11.36
CA GLY A 27 -9.83 8.05 10.52
C GLY A 27 -9.58 6.82 9.66
N LYS A 28 -9.77 5.61 10.22
CA LYS A 28 -9.61 4.36 9.47
C LYS A 28 -10.69 4.19 8.41
N LEU A 29 -11.97 4.40 8.74
CA LEU A 29 -13.07 4.32 7.78
C LEU A 29 -12.87 5.29 6.62
N TRP A 30 -12.47 6.54 6.90
CA TRP A 30 -12.14 7.52 5.88
C TRP A 30 -11.01 7.04 4.96
N ALA A 31 -9.90 6.54 5.53
CA ALA A 31 -8.78 6.04 4.73
C ALA A 31 -9.17 4.84 3.85
N VAL A 32 -9.95 3.88 4.39
CA VAL A 32 -10.48 2.75 3.60
C VAL A 32 -11.36 3.26 2.47
N TYR A 33 -12.23 4.24 2.72
CA TYR A 33 -13.12 4.80 1.71
C TYR A 33 -12.34 5.47 0.56
N MET A 34 -11.37 6.33 0.88
CA MET A 34 -10.55 7.02 -0.12
C MET A 34 -9.76 6.04 -1.00
N GLY A 35 -9.09 5.06 -0.38
CA GLY A 35 -8.32 4.05 -1.13
C GLY A 35 -9.18 3.17 -2.02
N ASN A 36 -10.38 2.79 -1.58
CA ASN A 36 -11.28 1.92 -2.36
C ASN A 36 -12.03 2.66 -3.46
N THR A 37 -12.38 3.95 -3.29
CA THR A 37 -12.92 4.75 -4.41
C THR A 37 -11.88 4.93 -5.52
N MET A 38 -10.62 5.23 -5.17
CA MET A 38 -9.51 5.26 -6.13
C MET A 38 -9.33 3.91 -6.84
N SER A 39 -9.28 2.82 -6.07
CA SER A 39 -9.06 1.47 -6.61
C SER A 39 -10.19 1.04 -7.55
N LYS A 40 -11.43 1.43 -7.27
CA LYS A 40 -12.58 1.20 -8.17
C LYS A 40 -12.34 1.80 -9.55
N CYS A 41 -11.84 3.03 -9.64
CA CYS A 41 -11.52 3.69 -10.91
C CYS A 41 -10.43 2.92 -11.68
N VAL A 42 -9.33 2.57 -11.01
CA VAL A 42 -8.21 1.84 -11.64
C VAL A 42 -8.61 0.45 -12.12
N ILE A 43 -9.31 -0.32 -11.29
CA ILE A 43 -9.72 -1.69 -11.63
C ILE A 43 -10.79 -1.69 -12.74
N SER A 44 -11.71 -0.71 -12.74
CA SER A 44 -12.70 -0.56 -13.80
C SER A 44 -12.04 -0.33 -15.16
N TYR A 45 -10.98 0.47 -15.22
CA TYR A 45 -10.19 0.66 -16.43
C TYR A 45 -9.47 -0.62 -16.87
N TYR A 46 -8.79 -1.33 -15.96
CA TYR A 46 -8.13 -2.60 -16.29
C TYR A 46 -9.10 -3.66 -16.82
N LEU A 47 -10.33 -3.69 -16.32
CA LEU A 47 -11.38 -4.60 -16.80
C LEU A 47 -11.82 -4.34 -18.24
N GLN A 48 -11.69 -3.09 -18.75
CA GLN A 48 -11.97 -2.79 -20.16
C GLN A 48 -10.92 -3.36 -21.09
N HIS A 49 -9.68 -3.43 -20.64
CA HIS A 49 -8.56 -3.79 -21.50
C HIS A 49 -8.12 -5.23 -21.37
N VAL A 50 -8.31 -5.90 -20.22
CA VAL A 50 -7.82 -7.27 -19.99
C VAL A 50 -8.36 -8.29 -21.02
N ASN A 51 -7.44 -9.05 -21.60
CA ASN A 51 -7.72 -10.12 -22.57
C ASN A 51 -7.66 -11.51 -21.91
N ASP A 52 -6.73 -11.71 -20.99
CA ASP A 52 -6.57 -12.97 -20.25
C ASP A 52 -7.78 -13.21 -19.33
N LYS A 53 -8.42 -14.37 -19.49
CA LYS A 53 -9.67 -14.71 -18.81
C LYS A 53 -9.51 -14.88 -17.30
N ASP A 54 -8.37 -15.41 -16.85
CA ASP A 54 -8.12 -15.64 -15.43
C ASP A 54 -7.84 -14.30 -14.73
N ILE A 55 -7.03 -13.45 -15.37
CA ILE A 55 -6.74 -12.10 -14.87
C ILE A 55 -8.03 -11.27 -14.82
N LYS A 56 -8.89 -11.39 -15.84
CA LYS A 56 -10.19 -10.73 -15.86
C LYS A 56 -11.06 -11.14 -14.67
N GLU A 57 -11.09 -12.42 -14.32
CA GLU A 57 -11.91 -12.89 -13.21
C GLU A 57 -11.38 -12.39 -11.85
N ILE A 58 -10.05 -12.35 -11.68
CA ILE A 58 -9.41 -11.78 -10.48
C ILE A 58 -9.72 -10.29 -10.36
N LEU A 59 -9.67 -9.54 -11.45
CA LEU A 59 -10.04 -8.12 -11.47
C LEU A 59 -11.50 -7.90 -11.08
N LYS A 60 -12.43 -8.75 -11.56
CA LYS A 60 -13.85 -8.68 -11.15
C LYS A 60 -14.03 -8.98 -9.66
N ASN A 61 -13.32 -9.97 -9.13
CA ASN A 61 -13.34 -10.29 -7.71
C ASN A 61 -12.86 -9.10 -6.88
N ALA A 62 -11.73 -8.51 -7.26
CA ALA A 62 -11.19 -7.31 -6.61
C ALA A 62 -12.18 -6.13 -6.65
N LEU A 63 -12.82 -5.87 -7.80
CA LEU A 63 -13.82 -4.82 -7.93
C LEU A 63 -15.06 -5.07 -7.07
N THR A 64 -15.52 -6.34 -7.01
CA THR A 64 -16.67 -6.75 -6.20
C THR A 64 -16.41 -6.52 -4.71
N ILE A 65 -15.24 -6.95 -4.23
CA ILE A 65 -14.79 -6.74 -2.85
C ILE A 65 -14.73 -5.24 -2.54
N GLY A 66 -14.11 -4.43 -3.40
CA GLY A 66 -14.00 -2.98 -3.20
C GLY A 66 -15.38 -2.28 -3.14
N ASN A 67 -16.30 -2.65 -4.04
CA ASN A 67 -17.66 -2.11 -4.03
C ASN A 67 -18.44 -2.51 -2.76
N GLU A 68 -18.24 -3.73 -2.26
CA GLU A 68 -18.84 -4.18 -1.00
C GLU A 68 -18.30 -3.36 0.18
N PHE A 69 -16.99 -3.09 0.23
CA PHE A 69 -16.41 -2.24 1.26
C PHE A 69 -16.99 -0.82 1.24
N LEU A 70 -17.09 -0.22 0.05
CA LEU A 70 -17.65 1.11 -0.10
C LEU A 70 -19.12 1.18 0.37
N LYS A 71 -19.91 0.14 0.08
CA LYS A 71 -21.30 0.05 0.54
C LYS A 71 -21.39 -0.01 2.07
N ASP A 72 -20.60 -0.88 2.69
CA ASP A 72 -20.59 -1.05 4.15
C ASP A 72 -20.16 0.23 4.87
N ILE A 73 -19.11 0.92 4.37
CA ILE A 73 -18.66 2.19 4.93
C ILE A 73 -19.72 3.27 4.82
N LYS A 74 -20.40 3.39 3.66
CA LYS A 74 -21.48 4.38 3.49
C LYS A 74 -22.60 4.16 4.49
N THR A 75 -23.01 2.90 4.70
CA THR A 75 -24.00 2.56 5.72
C THR A 75 -23.55 2.96 7.13
N ILE A 76 -22.26 2.83 7.46
CA ILE A 76 -21.71 3.29 8.74
C ILE A 76 -21.75 4.82 8.84
N PHE A 77 -21.29 5.54 7.81
CA PHE A 77 -21.30 7.01 7.80
C PHE A 77 -22.71 7.61 7.88
N GLU A 78 -23.67 7.04 7.15
CA GLU A 78 -25.07 7.47 7.19
C GLU A 78 -25.68 7.34 8.60
N LYS A 79 -25.37 6.26 9.32
CA LYS A 79 -25.81 6.04 10.71
C LYS A 79 -25.21 7.06 11.69
N GLU A 80 -24.02 7.56 11.40
CA GLU A 80 -23.34 8.57 12.22
C GLU A 80 -23.67 10.01 11.83
N HIS A 81 -24.49 10.20 10.79
CA HIS A 81 -24.63 11.49 10.12
C HIS A 81 -23.28 12.10 9.72
N PHE A 82 -22.31 11.24 9.40
CA PHE A 82 -20.98 11.64 8.92
C PHE A 82 -21.09 11.99 7.42
N PRO A 83 -20.54 13.13 6.97
CA PRO A 83 -20.55 13.49 5.56
C PRO A 83 -19.78 12.44 4.75
N ILE A 84 -20.44 11.84 3.76
CA ILE A 84 -19.81 10.83 2.92
C ILE A 84 -18.70 11.53 2.09
N PRO A 85 -17.44 11.07 2.17
CA PRO A 85 -16.37 11.67 1.40
C PRO A 85 -16.65 11.59 -0.11
N ILE A 86 -16.13 12.56 -0.87
CA ILE A 86 -16.26 12.53 -2.34
C ILE A 86 -15.37 11.43 -2.89
N GLY A 87 -14.11 11.38 -2.45
CA GLY A 87 -13.12 10.44 -2.96
C GLY A 87 -12.86 10.61 -4.45
N PHE A 88 -12.96 9.50 -5.19
CA PHE A 88 -12.76 9.43 -6.64
C PHE A 88 -14.02 8.95 -7.34
N THR A 89 -14.34 9.59 -8.47
CA THR A 89 -15.57 9.36 -9.23
C THR A 89 -15.26 8.83 -10.62
N GLU A 90 -16.30 8.63 -11.43
CA GLU A 90 -16.14 8.29 -12.85
C GLU A 90 -15.47 9.43 -13.65
N ASP A 91 -15.44 10.66 -13.12
CA ASP A 91 -14.70 11.78 -13.74
C ASP A 91 -13.17 11.63 -13.59
N ASP A 92 -12.73 10.79 -12.65
CA ASP A 92 -11.31 10.51 -12.41
C ASP A 92 -10.76 9.36 -13.29
N VAL A 93 -11.60 8.77 -14.15
CA VAL A 93 -11.22 7.67 -15.04
C VAL A 93 -11.86 7.78 -16.43
N ASN A 94 -11.04 7.66 -17.47
CA ASN A 94 -11.49 7.53 -18.84
C ASN A 94 -11.39 6.09 -19.31
N LEU A 95 -12.53 5.37 -19.26
CA LEU A 95 -12.63 3.98 -19.69
C LEU A 95 -12.43 3.77 -21.21
N GLY A 96 -12.50 4.84 -22.01
CA GLY A 96 -12.24 4.81 -23.45
C GLY A 96 -10.78 5.07 -23.82
N ALA A 97 -9.92 5.40 -22.86
CA ALA A 97 -8.50 5.60 -23.11
C ALA A 97 -7.83 4.31 -23.61
N PRO A 98 -6.83 4.37 -24.50
CA PRO A 98 -6.06 3.20 -24.88
C PRO A 98 -5.34 2.60 -23.67
N ARG A 99 -5.03 1.30 -23.77
CA ARG A 99 -4.33 0.53 -22.75
C ARG A 99 -2.97 1.16 -22.39
N LEU A 100 -2.72 1.32 -21.09
CA LEU A 100 -1.47 1.86 -20.54
C LEU A 100 -0.53 0.78 -20.00
N PHE A 101 -1.05 -0.39 -19.62
CA PHE A 101 -0.25 -1.50 -19.08
C PHE A 101 -0.69 -2.83 -19.65
N ALA A 102 0.27 -3.76 -19.78
CA ALA A 102 0.04 -5.14 -20.20
C ALA A 102 -0.79 -5.93 -19.18
N ASP A 103 -1.42 -7.03 -19.62
CA ASP A 103 -2.31 -7.85 -18.78
C ASP A 103 -1.60 -8.38 -17.53
N GLU A 104 -0.35 -8.83 -17.65
CA GLU A 104 0.46 -9.31 -16.53
C GLU A 104 0.55 -8.26 -15.42
N PHE A 105 0.69 -6.98 -15.79
CA PHE A 105 0.85 -5.91 -14.82
C PHE A 105 -0.34 -5.80 -13.87
N TYR A 106 -1.54 -6.15 -14.32
CA TYR A 106 -2.74 -6.06 -13.48
C TYR A 106 -2.64 -6.98 -12.24
N LEU A 107 -1.98 -8.13 -12.34
CA LEU A 107 -1.73 -9.01 -11.20
C LEU A 107 -0.72 -8.41 -10.22
N HIS A 108 0.39 -7.87 -10.73
CA HIS A 108 1.41 -7.20 -9.92
C HIS A 108 0.82 -5.96 -9.22
N TYR A 109 -0.01 -5.19 -9.92
CA TYR A 109 -0.73 -4.05 -9.37
C TYR A 109 -1.68 -4.47 -8.24
N LEU A 110 -2.52 -5.48 -8.47
CA LEU A 110 -3.48 -5.92 -7.46
C LEU A 110 -2.77 -6.45 -6.22
N LYS A 111 -1.66 -7.19 -6.39
CA LYS A 111 -0.82 -7.64 -5.27
C LYS A 111 -0.26 -6.45 -4.49
N TYR A 112 0.26 -5.45 -5.19
CA TYR A 112 0.80 -4.22 -4.61
C TYR A 112 -0.25 -3.42 -3.81
N ALA A 113 -1.45 -3.24 -4.38
CA ALA A 113 -2.57 -2.56 -3.71
C ALA A 113 -3.13 -3.39 -2.53
N ALA A 114 -3.27 -4.71 -2.69
CA ALA A 114 -3.75 -5.60 -1.63
C ALA A 114 -2.80 -5.63 -0.42
N LYS A 115 -1.47 -5.58 -0.63
CA LYS A 115 -0.48 -5.46 0.46
C LYS A 115 -0.66 -4.16 1.25
N ALA A 116 -0.92 -3.04 0.57
CA ALA A 116 -1.25 -1.78 1.24
C ALA A 116 -2.55 -1.88 2.06
N GLY A 117 -3.61 -2.44 1.47
CA GLY A 117 -4.88 -2.70 2.15
C GLY A 117 -4.72 -3.57 3.41
N LEU A 118 -4.05 -4.72 3.29
CA LEU A 118 -3.76 -5.61 4.42
C LEU A 118 -2.99 -4.91 5.53
N SER A 119 -1.98 -4.12 5.18
CA SER A 119 -1.24 -3.33 6.15
C SER A 119 -2.17 -2.39 6.91
N LEU A 120 -3.04 -1.66 6.20
CA LEU A 120 -4.00 -0.74 6.81
C LEU A 120 -4.97 -1.47 7.75
N TYR A 121 -5.58 -2.58 7.28
CA TYR A 121 -6.61 -3.31 8.01
C TYR A 121 -6.07 -4.05 9.23
N SER A 122 -4.94 -4.75 9.09
CA SER A 122 -4.30 -5.47 10.21
C SER A 122 -3.96 -4.54 11.37
N THR A 123 -3.48 -3.32 11.10
CA THR A 123 -3.21 -2.32 12.13
C THR A 123 -4.46 -1.63 12.69
N ALA A 124 -5.59 -1.72 12.00
CA ALA A 124 -6.85 -1.14 12.44
C ALA A 124 -7.60 -2.05 13.42
N ILE A 125 -7.53 -3.38 13.25
CA ILE A 125 -8.20 -4.37 14.11
C ILE A 125 -8.09 -4.08 15.61
N PRO A 126 -6.89 -3.87 16.21
CA PRO A 126 -6.78 -3.65 17.66
C PRO A 126 -7.37 -2.31 18.14
N LEU A 127 -7.78 -1.43 17.23
CA LEU A 127 -8.30 -0.09 17.55
C LEU A 127 -9.82 0.01 17.38
N MET A 128 -10.49 -0.98 16.78
CA MET A 128 -11.93 -0.94 16.52
C MET A 128 -12.71 -1.46 17.73
N LEU A 129 -13.45 -0.56 18.41
CA LEU A 129 -14.20 -0.88 19.62
C LEU A 129 -15.65 -1.23 19.30
N ARG A 130 -16.28 -0.44 18.44
CA ARG A 130 -17.67 -0.65 18.06
C ARG A 130 -17.82 -1.90 17.21
N LYS A 131 -18.83 -2.73 17.53
CA LYS A 131 -18.94 -4.08 16.97
C LYS A 131 -19.07 -4.10 15.45
N ASP A 132 -19.94 -3.28 14.88
CA ASP A 132 -20.16 -3.20 13.43
C ASP A 132 -18.89 -2.77 12.67
N VAL A 133 -18.16 -1.79 13.20
CA VAL A 133 -16.90 -1.30 12.61
C VAL A 133 -15.80 -2.37 12.71
N ARG A 134 -15.67 -3.02 13.86
CA ARG A 134 -14.70 -4.11 14.03
C ARG A 134 -14.99 -5.28 13.08
N ASP A 135 -16.25 -5.71 12.99
CA ASP A 135 -16.65 -6.80 12.11
C ASP A 135 -16.39 -6.43 10.63
N PHE A 136 -16.64 -5.17 10.25
CA PHE A 136 -16.31 -4.65 8.93
C PHE A 136 -14.79 -4.71 8.64
N ILE A 137 -13.94 -4.21 9.55
CA ILE A 137 -12.48 -4.25 9.35
C ILE A 137 -11.94 -5.68 9.31
N LEU A 138 -12.49 -6.60 10.12
CA LEU A 138 -12.15 -8.03 10.06
C LEU A 138 -12.52 -8.63 8.69
N LYS A 139 -13.70 -8.30 8.16
CA LYS A 139 -14.12 -8.69 6.80
C LYS A 139 -13.17 -8.13 5.75
N CYS A 140 -12.77 -6.86 5.85
CA CYS A 140 -11.78 -6.26 4.93
C CYS A 140 -10.46 -7.03 4.94
N ASN A 141 -9.95 -7.35 6.12
CA ASN A 141 -8.71 -8.09 6.27
C ASN A 141 -8.80 -9.50 5.68
N GLN A 142 -9.89 -10.22 5.95
CA GLN A 142 -10.09 -11.59 5.46
C GLN A 142 -10.21 -11.63 3.93
N LEU A 143 -11.13 -10.85 3.35
CA LEU A 143 -11.35 -10.87 1.89
C LEU A 143 -10.11 -10.42 1.12
N THR A 144 -9.34 -9.47 1.65
CA THR A 144 -8.07 -9.04 1.01
C THR A 144 -6.99 -10.12 1.15
N THR A 145 -6.97 -10.88 2.25
CA THR A 145 -6.08 -12.03 2.41
C THR A 145 -6.38 -13.11 1.38
N ASP A 146 -7.67 -13.45 1.22
CA ASP A 146 -8.11 -14.47 0.27
C ASP A 146 -7.75 -14.06 -1.18
N LEU A 147 -7.99 -12.79 -1.53
CA LEU A 147 -7.58 -12.23 -2.82
C LEU A 147 -6.06 -12.33 -3.04
N LEU A 148 -5.25 -12.02 -2.02
CA LEU A 148 -3.79 -12.09 -2.11
C LEU A 148 -3.28 -13.53 -2.33
N VAL A 149 -3.91 -14.52 -1.69
CA VAL A 149 -3.60 -15.94 -1.90
C VAL A 149 -3.87 -16.32 -3.36
N THR A 150 -5.08 -16.01 -3.86
CA THR A 150 -5.43 -16.27 -5.27
C THR A 150 -4.50 -15.56 -6.26
N LEU A 151 -4.11 -14.32 -5.97
CA LEU A 151 -3.14 -13.57 -6.77
C LEU A 151 -1.78 -14.25 -6.83
N ASN A 152 -1.25 -14.71 -5.69
CA ASN A 152 0.05 -15.38 -5.65
C ASN A 152 0.03 -16.72 -6.39
N ASP A 153 -1.04 -17.51 -6.24
CA ASP A 153 -1.20 -18.75 -6.98
C ASP A 153 -1.29 -18.48 -8.49
N THR A 154 -2.04 -17.46 -8.90
CA THR A 154 -2.17 -17.10 -10.32
C THR A 154 -0.86 -16.59 -10.91
N LEU A 155 -0.16 -15.69 -10.21
CA LEU A 155 1.17 -15.22 -10.62
C LEU A 155 2.14 -16.40 -10.76
N LYS A 156 2.08 -17.38 -9.86
CA LYS A 156 2.92 -18.58 -9.89
C LYS A 156 2.61 -19.48 -11.08
N GLU A 157 1.35 -19.85 -11.27
CA GLU A 157 0.93 -20.75 -12.36
C GLU A 157 1.14 -20.13 -13.74
N LYS A 158 1.05 -18.80 -13.87
CA LYS A 158 1.37 -18.08 -15.12
C LYS A 158 2.87 -17.80 -15.32
N GLY A 159 3.72 -18.12 -14.34
CA GLY A 159 5.17 -17.91 -14.43
C GLY A 159 5.66 -16.49 -14.17
N TYR A 160 4.79 -15.60 -13.66
CA TYR A 160 5.10 -14.19 -13.37
C TYR A 160 5.61 -13.98 -11.93
N LEU A 161 5.46 -14.97 -11.05
CA LEU A 161 5.92 -14.87 -9.67
C LEU A 161 7.43 -15.09 -9.59
N THR A 162 8.15 -14.02 -9.26
CA THR A 162 9.53 -14.15 -8.78
C THR A 162 9.54 -14.77 -7.39
N ARG A 163 10.49 -15.69 -7.13
CA ARG A 163 10.64 -16.31 -5.82
C ARG A 163 11.64 -15.52 -4.97
N PRO A 164 11.40 -15.37 -3.66
CA PRO A 164 12.42 -14.88 -2.75
C PRO A 164 13.70 -15.74 -2.79
N PRO A 165 14.88 -15.16 -2.52
CA PRO A 165 16.13 -15.91 -2.42
C PRO A 165 16.04 -17.05 -1.40
N VAL A 166 16.62 -18.20 -1.75
CA VAL A 166 16.71 -19.37 -0.86
C VAL A 166 18.08 -19.40 -0.22
N ILE A 167 18.13 -19.56 1.10
CA ILE A 167 19.36 -19.77 1.88
C ILE A 167 19.37 -21.17 2.51
N PRO A 168 20.55 -21.75 2.80
CA PRO A 168 20.65 -23.06 3.45
C PRO A 168 19.95 -23.09 4.82
N ILE A 169 19.38 -24.25 5.16
CA ILE A 169 18.78 -24.49 6.48
C ILE A 169 19.91 -24.64 7.52
N PRO A 170 19.89 -23.90 8.63
CA PRO A 170 20.89 -24.06 9.70
C PRO A 170 20.84 -25.46 10.31
N GLU A 171 22.01 -26.08 10.51
CA GLU A 171 22.11 -27.42 11.13
C GLU A 171 21.91 -27.40 12.66
N LYS A 172 22.19 -26.26 13.30
CA LYS A 172 22.10 -26.06 14.75
C LYS A 172 21.82 -24.60 15.09
N VAL A 173 21.42 -24.36 16.34
CA VAL A 173 21.29 -23.02 16.90
C VAL A 173 22.69 -22.45 17.18
N GLU A 174 22.91 -21.20 16.78
CA GLU A 174 24.14 -20.45 17.05
C GLU A 174 23.83 -19.18 17.85
N PHE A 175 24.75 -18.79 18.73
CA PHE A 175 24.61 -17.60 19.57
C PHE A 175 25.64 -16.54 19.17
N VAL A 176 25.17 -15.31 19.04
CA VAL A 176 26.03 -14.14 18.80
C VAL A 176 26.97 -13.94 19.99
N GLN A 177 28.28 -13.92 19.73
CA GLN A 177 29.31 -13.85 20.79
C GLN A 177 29.92 -12.45 20.96
N LYS A 178 29.75 -11.56 19.98
CA LYS A 178 30.39 -10.24 19.96
C LYS A 178 29.47 -9.19 19.37
N GLU A 179 29.53 -7.98 19.91
CA GLU A 179 28.78 -6.81 19.41
C GLU A 179 29.11 -6.47 17.94
N SER A 180 30.27 -6.89 17.44
CA SER A 180 30.65 -6.77 16.03
C SER A 180 29.65 -7.41 15.05
N TYR A 181 28.71 -8.22 15.55
CA TYR A 181 27.57 -8.73 14.78
C TYR A 181 26.70 -7.62 14.16
N PHE A 182 26.67 -6.42 14.75
CA PHE A 182 25.90 -5.27 14.26
C PHE A 182 26.69 -4.38 13.29
N ASN A 183 27.97 -4.67 13.05
CA ASN A 183 28.78 -3.92 12.10
C ASN A 183 28.17 -3.92 10.69
N GLY A 184 28.28 -2.78 10.01
CA GLY A 184 27.90 -2.64 8.60
C GLY A 184 28.87 -1.81 7.75
N PHE A 185 29.73 -1.00 8.37
CA PHE A 185 30.63 -0.08 7.67
C PHE A 185 32.13 -0.39 7.85
N LEU A 186 32.54 -0.72 9.08
CA LEU A 186 33.93 -0.94 9.46
C LEU A 186 34.07 -2.28 10.18
N GLY A 187 35.23 -2.92 10.01
CA GLY A 187 35.53 -4.22 10.59
C GLY A 187 34.84 -5.38 9.87
N HIS A 188 34.69 -6.51 10.55
CA HIS A 188 33.97 -7.66 10.01
C HIS A 188 32.47 -7.34 9.91
N VAL A 189 31.91 -7.48 8.71
CA VAL A 189 30.48 -7.39 8.42
C VAL A 189 29.97 -8.81 8.19
N ARG A 190 28.92 -9.20 8.91
CA ARG A 190 28.32 -10.53 8.77
C ARG A 190 27.43 -10.63 7.53
N PRO A 191 27.16 -11.85 7.04
CA PRO A 191 26.13 -12.09 6.03
C PRO A 191 24.74 -11.59 6.47
N LEU A 192 23.88 -11.31 5.49
CA LEU A 192 22.47 -11.01 5.73
C LEU A 192 21.76 -12.19 6.41
N HIS A 193 20.92 -11.91 7.40
CA HIS A 193 20.04 -12.93 7.97
C HIS A 193 18.69 -12.97 7.25
N GLY A 194 17.92 -14.04 7.44
CA GLY A 194 16.66 -14.29 6.71
C GLY A 194 15.66 -13.12 6.74
N LEU A 195 15.51 -12.41 7.87
CA LEU A 195 14.63 -11.23 7.94
C LEU A 195 15.15 -10.04 7.12
N GLU A 196 16.46 -9.81 7.02
CA GLU A 196 17.01 -8.73 6.18
C GLU A 196 16.76 -9.05 4.71
N ILE A 197 17.01 -10.30 4.29
CA ILE A 197 16.76 -10.79 2.93
C ILE A 197 15.27 -10.65 2.59
N ALA A 198 14.38 -11.09 3.49
CA ALA A 198 12.94 -11.02 3.29
C ALA A 198 12.45 -9.60 3.01
N HIS A 199 12.90 -8.61 3.80
CA HIS A 199 12.47 -7.22 3.62
C HIS A 199 13.15 -6.53 2.44
N LEU A 200 14.43 -6.84 2.15
CA LEU A 200 15.09 -6.34 0.94
C LEU A 200 14.32 -6.80 -0.31
N TYR A 201 13.97 -8.08 -0.36
CA TYR A 201 13.18 -8.67 -1.43
C TYR A 201 11.78 -8.03 -1.54
N ASP A 202 11.03 -7.97 -0.44
CA ASP A 202 9.67 -7.41 -0.41
C ASP A 202 9.64 -5.95 -0.89
N ASN A 203 10.61 -5.15 -0.44
CA ASN A 203 10.74 -3.76 -0.85
C ASN A 203 11.14 -3.61 -2.32
N MET A 204 11.96 -4.51 -2.86
CA MET A 204 12.29 -4.52 -4.29
C MET A 204 11.09 -4.90 -5.16
N GLU A 205 10.31 -5.92 -4.78
CA GLU A 205 9.06 -6.29 -5.47
C GLU A 205 8.11 -5.08 -5.51
N ASN A 206 7.81 -4.49 -4.34
CA ASN A 206 6.92 -3.33 -4.23
C ASN A 206 7.43 -2.13 -5.06
N ASN A 207 8.74 -1.88 -5.03
CA ASN A 207 9.34 -0.78 -5.78
C ASN A 207 9.31 -1.02 -7.29
N SER A 208 9.50 -2.25 -7.75
CA SER A 208 9.44 -2.61 -9.17
C SER A 208 8.04 -2.33 -9.74
N THR A 209 6.98 -2.78 -9.05
CA THR A 209 5.59 -2.46 -9.43
C THR A 209 5.30 -0.96 -9.35
N SER A 210 5.80 -0.28 -8.31
CA SER A 210 5.64 1.16 -8.14
C SER A 210 6.27 1.95 -9.30
N LYS A 211 7.44 1.50 -9.79
CA LYS A 211 8.17 2.12 -10.90
C LYS A 211 7.39 2.05 -12.21
N VAL A 212 6.76 0.91 -12.52
CA VAL A 212 5.89 0.76 -13.70
C VAL A 212 4.79 1.82 -13.70
N LEU A 213 4.10 2.02 -12.56
CA LEU A 213 3.09 3.06 -12.43
C LEU A 213 3.66 4.47 -12.58
N LEU A 214 4.86 4.73 -12.05
CA LEU A 214 5.52 6.04 -12.19
C LEU A 214 5.90 6.34 -13.65
N ILE A 215 6.32 5.33 -14.40
CA ILE A 215 6.58 5.46 -15.84
C ILE A 215 5.27 5.73 -16.57
N GLY A 216 4.25 4.87 -16.39
CA GLY A 216 2.96 5.01 -17.09
C GLY A 216 2.24 6.31 -16.75
N PHE A 217 2.18 6.70 -15.47
CA PHE A 217 1.55 7.96 -15.06
C PHE A 217 2.35 9.16 -15.56
N GLY A 218 3.69 9.12 -15.53
CA GLY A 218 4.52 10.18 -16.09
C GLY A 218 4.32 10.34 -17.60
N GLN A 219 4.13 9.24 -18.33
CA GLN A 219 3.89 9.25 -19.78
C GLN A 219 2.58 9.95 -20.17
N VAL A 220 1.55 9.89 -19.31
CA VAL A 220 0.20 10.39 -19.62
C VAL A 220 -0.25 11.57 -18.77
N ALA A 221 0.61 12.05 -17.85
CA ALA A 221 0.32 13.22 -17.02
C ALA A 221 -0.01 14.45 -17.87
N GLN A 222 -1.14 15.09 -17.55
CA GLN A 222 -1.68 16.21 -18.33
C GLN A 222 -0.92 17.49 -18.05
N THR A 223 -0.57 17.73 -16.78
CA THR A 223 0.19 18.90 -16.35
C THR A 223 1.69 18.57 -16.20
N GLU A 224 2.54 19.57 -16.48
CA GLU A 224 4.00 19.43 -16.29
C GLU A 224 4.34 19.13 -14.83
N LYS A 225 3.66 19.79 -13.90
CA LYS A 225 3.86 19.63 -12.45
C LYS A 225 3.66 18.18 -11.99
N VAL A 226 2.61 17.52 -12.49
CA VAL A 226 2.37 16.10 -12.19
C VAL A 226 3.38 15.21 -12.90
N ARG A 227 3.76 15.52 -14.15
CA ARG A 227 4.78 14.78 -14.88
C ARG A 227 6.14 14.79 -14.17
N GLU A 228 6.61 15.96 -13.75
CA GLU A 228 7.85 16.14 -12.99
C GLU A 228 7.80 15.39 -11.65
N PHE A 229 6.67 15.43 -10.97
CA PHE A 229 6.46 14.65 -9.75
C PHE A 229 6.64 13.15 -9.99
N MET A 230 6.01 12.60 -11.03
CA MET A 230 6.15 11.18 -11.41
C MET A 230 7.60 10.82 -11.78
N HIS A 231 8.27 11.68 -12.55
CA HIS A 231 9.69 11.48 -12.91
C HIS A 231 10.59 11.45 -11.68
N ARG A 232 10.42 12.38 -10.74
CA ARG A 232 11.19 12.39 -9.50
C ARG A 232 10.92 11.13 -8.67
N GLY A 233 9.68 10.69 -8.58
CA GLY A 233 9.30 9.46 -7.87
C GLY A 233 9.95 8.21 -8.49
N LYS A 234 10.05 8.17 -9.83
CA LYS A 234 10.74 7.11 -10.58
C LYS A 234 12.22 7.06 -10.21
N GLU A 235 12.90 8.19 -10.19
CA GLU A 235 14.33 8.27 -9.84
C GLU A 235 14.61 7.86 -8.39
N ILE A 236 13.78 8.30 -7.43
CA ILE A 236 13.87 7.87 -6.03
C ILE A 236 13.69 6.35 -5.93
N THR A 237 12.63 5.83 -6.56
CA THR A 237 12.33 4.40 -6.54
C THR A 237 13.46 3.57 -7.13
N MET A 238 14.05 4.01 -8.25
CA MET A 238 15.19 3.32 -8.87
C MET A 238 16.43 3.31 -7.97
N LYS A 239 16.75 4.42 -7.29
CA LYS A 239 17.86 4.47 -6.31
C LYS A 239 17.65 3.50 -5.16
N HIS A 240 16.42 3.34 -4.68
CA HIS A 240 16.09 2.40 -3.61
C HIS A 240 16.22 0.95 -4.08
N ILE A 241 15.70 0.63 -5.27
CA ILE A 241 15.88 -0.70 -5.91
C ILE A 241 17.36 -1.04 -6.00
N GLU A 242 18.17 -0.12 -6.51
CA GLU A 242 19.60 -0.33 -6.71
C GLU A 242 20.34 -0.58 -5.40
N SER A 243 20.01 0.19 -4.35
CA SER A 243 20.62 0.02 -3.03
C SER A 243 20.26 -1.35 -2.40
N CYS A 244 19.00 -1.79 -2.51
CA CYS A 244 18.61 -3.13 -2.07
C CYS A 244 19.29 -4.24 -2.88
N ARG A 245 19.34 -4.07 -4.21
CA ARG A 245 20.00 -5.01 -5.13
C ARG A 245 21.46 -5.20 -4.77
N GLN A 246 22.18 -4.12 -4.48
CA GLN A 246 23.57 -4.18 -4.06
C GLN A 246 23.75 -4.97 -2.76
N GLN A 247 22.83 -4.87 -1.80
CA GLN A 247 22.91 -5.66 -0.57
C GLN A 247 22.71 -7.16 -0.83
N LEU A 248 21.77 -7.55 -1.69
CA LEU A 248 21.58 -8.95 -2.06
C LEU A 248 22.76 -9.50 -2.87
N HIS A 249 23.27 -8.72 -3.82
CA HIS A 249 24.39 -9.15 -4.68
C HIS A 249 25.69 -9.35 -3.91
N LYS A 250 25.94 -8.60 -2.82
CA LYS A 250 27.11 -8.82 -1.94
C LYS A 250 27.11 -10.19 -1.27
N GLU A 251 25.95 -10.84 -1.18
CA GLU A 251 25.78 -12.17 -0.59
C GLU A 251 25.50 -13.25 -1.65
N ASP A 252 25.79 -12.96 -2.93
CA ASP A 252 25.51 -13.84 -4.07
C ASP A 252 24.02 -14.23 -4.20
N LEU A 253 23.10 -13.37 -3.73
CA LEU A 253 21.65 -13.59 -3.81
C LEU A 253 21.02 -12.88 -5.01
N PRO A 254 20.06 -13.53 -5.70
CA PRO A 254 19.36 -12.91 -6.81
C PRO A 254 18.46 -11.77 -6.34
N ALA A 255 18.35 -10.75 -7.17
CA ALA A 255 17.47 -9.61 -6.93
C ALA A 255 16.17 -9.74 -7.75
N HIS A 256 15.09 -9.11 -7.28
CA HIS A 256 13.82 -9.08 -8.01
C HIS A 256 14.01 -8.35 -9.38
N PRO A 257 13.48 -8.89 -10.49
CA PRO A 257 13.57 -8.25 -11.80
C PRO A 257 12.77 -6.95 -11.86
N LEU A 258 13.15 -6.06 -12.79
CA LEU A 258 12.33 -4.92 -13.16
C LEU A 258 11.16 -5.38 -14.04
N LEU A 259 10.10 -4.58 -14.07
CA LEU A 259 8.86 -4.84 -14.81
C LEU A 259 8.56 -3.73 -15.84
N ASP A 260 9.58 -2.94 -16.19
CA ASP A 260 9.44 -1.70 -16.97
C ASP A 260 8.82 -1.93 -18.35
N ASP A 261 9.05 -3.11 -18.92
CA ASP A 261 8.52 -3.57 -20.21
C ASP A 261 7.01 -3.78 -20.23
N LEU A 262 6.36 -3.81 -19.05
CA LEU A 262 4.91 -3.94 -18.93
C LEU A 262 4.15 -2.61 -19.12
N VAL A 263 4.85 -1.50 -19.39
CA VAL A 263 4.24 -0.22 -19.78
C VAL A 263 4.02 -0.18 -21.29
N GLU A 264 2.80 0.13 -21.70
CA GLU A 264 2.42 0.27 -23.11
C GLU A 264 2.68 1.70 -23.61
N ASN A 265 2.67 1.90 -24.92
CA ASN A 265 3.02 3.18 -25.57
C ASN A 265 1.89 4.23 -25.62
N SER A 266 0.80 4.06 -24.86
CA SER A 266 -0.32 5.00 -24.86
C SER A 266 0.05 6.35 -24.24
N THR A 267 -0.07 7.44 -25.00
CA THR A 267 0.16 8.81 -24.49
C THR A 267 -1.14 9.50 -24.05
N PHE A 268 -2.25 8.76 -23.96
CA PHE A 268 -3.55 9.32 -23.64
C PHE A 268 -3.99 8.87 -22.24
N ALA A 269 -4.35 9.84 -21.40
CA ALA A 269 -4.57 9.63 -19.96
C ALA A 269 -5.83 8.81 -19.67
N PRO A 270 -5.70 7.62 -19.04
CA PRO A 270 -6.84 6.87 -18.54
C PRO A 270 -7.32 7.36 -17.17
N PHE A 271 -6.53 8.17 -16.47
CA PHE A 271 -6.84 8.67 -15.13
C PHE A 271 -6.61 10.17 -15.04
N SER A 272 -7.34 10.83 -14.13
CA SER A 272 -7.08 12.24 -13.82
C SER A 272 -5.71 12.42 -13.17
N ASP A 273 -5.11 13.61 -13.35
CA ASP A 273 -3.89 14.01 -12.64
C ASP A 273 -4.07 13.91 -11.11
N LYS A 274 -5.27 14.25 -10.60
CA LYS A 274 -5.68 14.06 -9.20
C LYS A 274 -5.53 12.61 -8.75
N LEU A 275 -6.10 11.65 -9.49
CA LEU A 275 -6.03 10.22 -9.15
C LEU A 275 -4.59 9.72 -9.17
N MET A 276 -3.84 10.01 -10.24
CA MET A 276 -2.47 9.55 -10.37
C MET A 276 -1.58 10.06 -9.24
N MET A 277 -1.73 11.34 -8.89
CA MET A 277 -1.01 11.97 -7.79
C MET A 277 -1.40 11.35 -6.43
N PHE A 278 -2.70 11.23 -6.13
CA PHE A 278 -3.17 10.62 -4.86
C PHE A 278 -2.62 9.22 -4.70
N HIS A 279 -2.70 8.41 -5.76
CA HIS A 279 -2.18 7.05 -5.76
C HIS A 279 -0.71 7.03 -5.36
N LYS A 280 0.13 7.89 -5.95
CA LYS A 280 1.55 7.87 -5.62
C LYS A 280 1.81 8.37 -4.19
N ILE A 281 1.10 9.40 -3.74
CA ILE A 281 1.21 9.93 -2.37
C ILE A 281 0.83 8.85 -1.34
N ASP A 282 -0.32 8.21 -1.52
CA ASP A 282 -0.83 7.18 -0.61
C ASP A 282 0.10 5.96 -0.59
N MET A 283 0.50 5.46 -1.76
CA MET A 283 1.38 4.29 -1.81
C MET A 283 2.81 4.58 -1.33
N PHE A 284 3.33 5.81 -1.47
CA PHE A 284 4.59 6.21 -0.85
C PHE A 284 4.45 6.34 0.67
N SER A 285 3.28 6.78 1.18
CA SER A 285 2.99 6.73 2.61
C SER A 285 2.98 5.28 3.14
N MET A 286 2.48 4.31 2.36
CA MET A 286 2.61 2.88 2.70
C MET A 286 4.05 2.37 2.62
N LYS A 287 4.88 2.91 1.71
CA LYS A 287 6.32 2.59 1.68
C LYS A 287 7.04 3.07 2.95
N ILE A 288 6.67 4.22 3.54
CA ILE A 288 7.22 4.64 4.86
C ILE A 288 7.04 3.53 5.88
N ARG A 289 5.82 2.95 5.95
CA ARG A 289 5.53 1.85 6.86
C ARG A 289 6.35 0.60 6.53
N SER A 290 6.48 0.22 5.26
CA SER A 290 7.25 -0.96 4.86
C SER A 290 8.74 -0.81 5.18
N TYR A 291 9.33 0.36 4.91
CA TYR A 291 10.71 0.66 5.29
C TYR A 291 10.90 0.73 6.79
N ALA A 292 9.95 1.28 7.55
CA ALA A 292 10.01 1.27 9.01
C ALA A 292 9.94 -0.17 9.58
N ASN A 293 9.15 -1.05 8.96
CA ASN A 293 9.07 -2.46 9.33
C ASN A 293 10.37 -3.22 8.98
N ALA A 294 10.98 -2.93 7.84
CA ALA A 294 12.30 -3.45 7.50
C ALA A 294 13.37 -2.94 8.49
N SER A 295 13.29 -1.66 8.86
CA SER A 295 14.15 -0.99 9.84
C SER A 295 14.08 -1.63 11.23
N SER A 296 12.90 -2.08 11.66
CA SER A 296 12.71 -2.65 13.01
C SER A 296 13.20 -4.10 13.14
N LEU A 297 13.46 -4.77 12.02
CA LEU A 297 13.82 -6.19 11.96
C LEU A 297 15.21 -6.44 11.37
N ASN A 298 16.08 -5.42 11.33
CA ASN A 298 17.50 -5.55 10.98
C ASN A 298 18.39 -5.11 12.16
N GLY A 299 19.61 -5.66 12.20
CA GLY A 299 20.62 -5.27 13.20
C GLY A 299 21.88 -4.63 12.59
N ARG A 300 22.06 -4.72 11.28
CA ARG A 300 23.26 -4.19 10.60
C ARG A 300 23.20 -2.67 10.44
N HIS A 301 24.22 -1.96 10.92
CA HIS A 301 24.27 -0.49 10.87
C HIS A 301 24.17 0.10 9.45
N ASP A 302 24.71 -0.58 8.43
CA ASP A 302 24.63 -0.12 7.03
C ASP A 302 23.21 -0.22 6.46
N ILE A 303 22.50 -1.28 6.80
CA ILE A 303 21.10 -1.49 6.41
C ILE A 303 20.19 -0.51 7.15
N GLY A 304 20.41 -0.30 8.45
CA GLY A 304 19.70 0.71 9.23
C GLY A 304 19.84 2.10 8.62
N ALA A 305 21.07 2.53 8.32
CA ALA A 305 21.33 3.82 7.66
C ALA A 305 20.69 3.92 6.26
N MET A 306 20.73 2.84 5.48
CA MET A 306 20.09 2.77 4.16
C MET A 306 18.58 3.03 4.25
N TYR A 307 17.87 2.32 5.14
CA TYR A 307 16.43 2.54 5.31
C TYR A 307 16.11 3.89 5.94
N SER A 308 16.95 4.44 6.84
CA SER A 308 16.79 5.81 7.32
C SER A 308 16.84 6.82 6.18
N LYS A 309 17.79 6.67 5.25
CA LYS A 309 17.85 7.52 4.05
C LYS A 309 16.60 7.37 3.19
N PHE A 310 16.14 6.14 2.97
CA PHE A 310 14.92 5.92 2.20
C PHE A 310 13.68 6.59 2.83
N LEU A 311 13.57 6.57 4.17
CA LEU A 311 12.49 7.24 4.89
C LEU A 311 12.54 8.75 4.69
N LEU A 312 13.73 9.36 4.70
CA LEU A 312 13.90 10.79 4.40
C LEU A 312 13.48 11.13 2.96
N ASP A 313 13.97 10.36 1.98
CA ASP A 313 13.66 10.57 0.56
C ASP A 313 12.14 10.49 0.30
N ILE A 314 11.47 9.49 0.89
CA ILE A 314 10.01 9.33 0.76
C ILE A 314 9.24 10.39 1.54
N GLY A 315 9.68 10.75 2.75
CA GLY A 315 9.02 11.78 3.56
C GLY A 315 8.93 13.12 2.82
N LEU A 316 10.05 13.56 2.22
CA LEU A 316 10.10 14.77 1.41
C LEU A 316 9.22 14.66 0.16
N TYR A 317 9.25 13.50 -0.52
CA TYR A 317 8.43 13.26 -1.70
C TYR A 317 6.92 13.37 -1.41
N VAL A 318 6.46 12.72 -0.33
CA VAL A 318 5.06 12.76 0.11
C VAL A 318 4.65 14.18 0.51
N GLN A 319 5.51 14.90 1.24
CA GLN A 319 5.24 16.27 1.65
C GLN A 319 5.03 17.20 0.45
N ASP A 320 5.88 17.11 -0.57
CA ASP A 320 5.72 17.92 -1.78
C ASP A 320 4.47 17.51 -2.56
N GLY A 321 4.15 16.23 -2.63
CA GLY A 321 2.89 15.76 -3.22
C GLY A 321 1.67 16.37 -2.52
N ALA A 322 1.69 16.44 -1.19
CA ALA A 322 0.63 17.08 -0.40
C ALA A 322 0.50 18.58 -0.70
N LYS A 323 1.62 19.31 -0.88
CA LYS A 323 1.59 20.72 -1.29
C LYS A 323 0.91 20.90 -2.65
N ILE A 324 1.27 20.07 -3.63
CA ILE A 324 0.63 20.09 -4.95
C ILE A 324 -0.88 19.83 -4.80
N PHE A 325 -1.26 18.83 -4.01
CA PHE A 325 -2.65 18.50 -3.73
C PHE A 325 -3.46 19.66 -3.14
N ILE A 326 -2.85 20.44 -2.25
CA ILE A 326 -3.47 21.64 -1.66
C ILE A 326 -3.59 22.75 -2.70
N GLU A 327 -2.52 23.02 -3.45
CA GLU A 327 -2.48 24.07 -4.48
C GLU A 327 -3.53 23.85 -5.59
N GLU A 328 -3.74 22.59 -5.99
CA GLU A 328 -4.75 22.22 -6.99
C GLU A 328 -6.17 22.07 -6.42
N GLY A 329 -6.36 22.26 -5.11
CA GLY A 329 -7.67 22.11 -4.45
C GLY A 329 -8.20 20.68 -4.43
N TRP A 330 -7.32 19.68 -4.53
CA TRP A 330 -7.68 18.25 -4.58
C TRP A 330 -7.74 17.58 -3.21
N MET A 331 -7.20 18.22 -2.17
CA MET A 331 -7.10 17.63 -0.84
C MET A 331 -8.42 17.69 -0.09
N GLU A 332 -9.12 16.56 -0.04
CA GLU A 332 -10.21 16.36 0.91
C GLU A 332 -9.67 16.23 2.34
N GLN A 333 -10.23 17.01 3.27
CA GLN A 333 -9.75 17.05 4.65
C GLN A 333 -10.14 15.77 5.40
N PRO A 334 -9.18 15.05 6.03
CA PRO A 334 -9.50 13.93 6.91
C PRO A 334 -10.32 14.36 8.14
N PRO A 335 -11.04 13.44 8.82
CA PRO A 335 -11.67 13.73 10.10
C PRO A 335 -10.67 14.30 11.11
N GLN A 336 -10.99 15.45 11.71
CA GLN A 336 -10.09 16.19 12.59
C GLN A 336 -10.71 16.46 13.97
N ALA A 337 -9.84 16.69 14.96
CA ALA A 337 -10.27 17.22 16.24
C ALA A 337 -10.79 18.66 16.07
N VAL A 338 -11.74 19.05 16.91
CA VAL A 338 -12.26 20.42 16.90
C VAL A 338 -11.19 21.38 17.45
N ASP A 339 -10.86 22.41 16.69
CA ASP A 339 -10.01 23.52 17.14
C ASP A 339 -10.82 24.46 18.04
N ARG A 340 -10.64 24.33 19.36
CA ARG A 340 -11.39 25.12 20.35
C ARG A 340 -10.94 26.57 20.43
N ASP A 341 -9.68 26.85 20.11
CA ASP A 341 -9.13 28.21 20.19
C ASP A 341 -9.68 29.06 19.03
N SER A 342 -9.76 28.49 17.83
CA SER A 342 -10.42 29.13 16.68
C SER A 342 -11.90 29.44 16.93
N MET A 343 -12.62 28.56 17.64
CA MET A 343 -14.03 28.78 18.00
C MET A 343 -14.21 29.90 19.03
N SER A 344 -13.22 30.10 19.92
CA SER A 344 -13.25 31.19 20.91
C SER A 344 -12.91 32.55 20.31
N SER A 345 -12.15 32.56 19.21
CA SER A 345 -11.64 33.75 18.52
C SER A 345 -12.58 34.31 17.46
N ASN A 346 -13.58 33.52 17.02
CA ASN A 346 -14.62 33.94 16.07
C ASN A 346 -15.88 34.50 16.77
N LYS A 347 -15.70 35.25 17.86
CA LYS A 347 -16.79 35.98 18.53
C LYS A 347 -16.82 37.46 18.17
#